data_AF-A0A924SH82-F1
#
_entry.id   AF-A0A924SH82-F1
#
_cell.length_a   1.000
_cell.length_b   1.000
_cell.length_c   1.000
_cell.angle_alpha   90.00
_cell.angle_beta   90.00
_cell.angle_gamma   90.00
#
_symmetry.space_group_name_H-M   'P 1'
#
loop_
_entity.id
_entity.type
_entity.pdbx_description
1 polymer ?
#
loop_
_entity_poly.entity_id
_entity_poly.type
_entity_poly.pdbx_seq_one_letter_code
_entity_poly.pdbx_strand_id
1 'polypeptide(L)'
;MTEYKTYPDVLEGSCPFGGDKIGGAHTSKPTLSDWYPDRLRVEQLHRDGAVANPLSDFDYEAAFNAIDLGELKADIKHFLTTSVSWWPSDYGNYAPQMVRMTWHAAGTYRIADGRGGAGEALQRFAPISSWWDNGNTDKSRRLIWPIKKKYGNALSWADLMVLTGNCALEIMGLPTYGFGGGRRDAWEADDATYWGPEYIDNSNPDSFDAMVMRNKRWTGEPGDASYQLEQ
;
A
#
# COMPACT_ATOMS: atom_id res chain seq x y z
N MET A 1 -39.15 64.30 18.72
CA MET A 1 -38.24 64.12 17.58
C MET A 1 -37.20 63.10 18.01
N THR A 2 -37.25 61.91 17.43
CA THR A 2 -36.33 60.82 17.80
C THR A 2 -35.01 61.07 17.08
N GLU A 3 -33.94 61.33 17.84
CA GLU A 3 -32.59 61.40 17.27
C GLU A 3 -32.16 59.99 16.87
N TYR A 4 -32.00 59.79 15.56
CA TYR A 4 -31.36 58.59 15.04
C TYR A 4 -29.84 58.77 15.14
N LYS A 5 -29.17 57.88 15.88
CA LYS A 5 -27.70 57.79 15.85
C LYS A 5 -27.26 57.43 14.43
N THR A 6 -26.55 58.33 13.77
CA THR A 6 -25.76 58.01 12.59
C THR A 6 -24.55 57.19 13.03
N TYR A 7 -24.52 55.91 12.67
CA TYR A 7 -23.35 55.05 12.82
C TYR A 7 -22.41 55.35 11.65
N PRO A 8 -21.23 55.95 11.87
CA PRO A 8 -20.32 56.32 10.80
C PRO A 8 -19.37 55.17 10.43
N ASP A 9 -19.69 53.94 10.84
CA ASP A 9 -18.88 52.77 10.55
C ASP A 9 -18.94 52.48 9.05
N VAL A 10 -18.03 53.11 8.33
CA VAL A 10 -17.62 52.68 7.00
C VAL A 10 -17.10 51.26 7.20
N LEU A 11 -17.89 50.26 6.81
CA LEU A 11 -17.36 48.93 6.57
C LEU A 11 -16.35 49.08 5.44
N GLU A 12 -15.09 49.36 5.79
CA GLU A 12 -13.96 49.15 4.89
C GLU A 12 -14.00 47.66 4.55
N GLY A 13 -14.65 47.35 3.44
CA GLY A 13 -14.74 46.00 2.89
C GLY A 13 -13.37 45.56 2.42
N SER A 14 -12.51 45.18 3.36
CA SER A 14 -11.47 44.20 3.13
C SER A 14 -12.10 42.83 3.34
N CYS A 15 -11.89 41.92 2.38
CA CYS A 15 -12.27 40.53 2.57
C CYS A 15 -11.59 40.03 3.86
N PRO A 16 -12.32 39.51 4.87
CA PRO A 16 -11.73 39.10 6.15
C PRO A 16 -10.77 37.89 5.99
N PHE A 17 -10.71 37.30 4.80
CA PHE A 17 -9.77 36.26 4.42
C PHE A 17 -8.62 36.83 3.58
N GLY A 18 -7.84 37.73 4.18
CA GLY A 18 -6.51 38.11 3.70
C GLY A 18 -5.47 37.06 4.14
N GLY A 19 -5.62 35.82 3.70
CA GLY A 19 -4.73 34.72 4.06
C GLY A 19 -3.85 34.29 2.90
N ASP A 20 -2.55 34.55 3.01
CA ASP A 20 -1.43 33.97 2.27
C ASP A 20 -1.07 32.54 2.76
N LYS A 21 -1.91 31.94 3.60
CA LYS A 21 -1.70 30.61 4.18
C LYS A 21 -2.33 29.50 3.34
N ILE A 22 -1.50 28.57 2.88
CA ILE A 22 -1.89 27.22 2.42
C ILE A 22 -2.24 26.36 3.66
N GLY A 23 -3.17 26.84 4.50
CA GLY A 23 -3.66 26.13 5.68
C GLY A 23 -5.17 26.08 5.62
N GLY A 24 -5.76 24.89 5.60
CA GLY A 24 -7.21 24.69 5.40
C GLY A 24 -7.57 23.93 4.11
N ALA A 25 -6.61 23.38 3.38
CA ALA A 25 -6.91 22.40 2.33
C ALA A 25 -7.59 21.17 2.95
N HIS A 26 -8.47 20.50 2.20
CA HIS A 26 -8.99 19.19 2.60
C HIS A 26 -7.83 18.32 3.09
N THR A 27 -8.00 17.69 4.26
CA THR A 27 -7.02 16.85 4.99
C THR A 27 -5.93 17.56 5.80
N SER A 28 -5.86 18.89 5.87
CA SER A 28 -4.97 19.55 6.83
C SER A 28 -5.55 19.49 8.25
N LYS A 29 -4.73 19.15 9.25
CA LYS A 29 -5.16 19.14 10.65
C LYS A 29 -5.60 20.55 11.12
N PRO A 30 -6.60 20.65 12.02
CA PRO A 30 -7.37 19.54 12.58
C PRO A 30 -8.52 19.09 11.66
N THR A 31 -8.68 17.78 11.52
CA THR A 31 -9.77 17.10 10.81
C THR A 31 -10.81 16.56 11.80
N LEU A 32 -11.92 16.00 11.29
CA LEU A 32 -12.99 15.47 12.14
C LEU A 32 -12.50 14.36 13.12
N SER A 33 -11.53 13.56 12.71
CA SER A 33 -10.92 12.53 13.56
C SER A 33 -10.01 13.09 14.65
N ASP A 34 -9.48 14.31 14.49
CA ASP A 34 -8.69 14.97 15.54
C ASP A 34 -9.60 15.49 16.66
N TRP A 35 -10.85 15.88 16.34
CA TRP A 35 -11.83 16.35 17.33
C TRP A 35 -12.59 15.22 18.03
N TYR A 36 -12.94 14.17 17.30
CA TYR A 36 -13.71 13.03 17.82
C TYR A 36 -12.99 11.72 17.49
N PRO A 37 -11.95 11.33 18.25
CA PRO A 37 -11.13 10.17 17.94
C PRO A 37 -11.90 8.84 17.97
N ASP A 38 -12.91 8.72 18.83
CA ASP A 38 -13.70 7.48 19.00
C ASP A 38 -14.96 7.42 18.12
N ARG A 39 -15.09 8.31 17.13
CA ARG A 39 -16.28 8.32 16.26
C ARG A 39 -16.35 7.07 15.39
N LEU A 40 -17.57 6.63 15.09
CA LEU A 40 -17.78 5.64 14.05
C LEU A 40 -17.33 6.21 12.69
N ARG A 41 -16.34 5.54 12.07
CA ARG A 41 -15.79 5.89 10.76
C ARG A 41 -16.59 5.22 9.64
N VAL A 42 -17.71 5.83 9.25
CA VAL A 42 -18.56 5.34 8.13
C VAL A 42 -17.83 5.40 6.78
N GLU A 43 -16.76 6.19 6.70
CA GLU A 43 -15.92 6.33 5.51
C GLU A 43 -15.28 5.02 5.07
N GLN A 44 -15.17 4.06 5.99
CA GLN A 44 -14.65 2.71 5.73
C GLN A 44 -15.54 1.87 4.80
N LEU A 45 -16.82 2.25 4.64
CA LEU A 45 -17.80 1.48 3.86
C LEU A 45 -17.77 1.77 2.36
N HIS A 46 -17.08 2.82 1.93
CA HIS A 46 -17.04 3.25 0.52
C HIS A 46 -15.61 3.48 0.03
N ARG A 47 -14.69 2.66 0.55
CA ARG A 47 -13.29 2.65 0.17
C ARG A 47 -13.06 1.93 -1.14
N ASP A 48 -12.01 2.34 -1.85
CA ASP A 48 -11.64 1.80 -3.17
C ASP A 48 -12.85 1.75 -4.12
N GLY A 49 -13.71 2.78 -4.02
CA GLY A 49 -14.94 2.86 -4.77
C GLY A 49 -14.71 3.07 -6.27
N ALA A 50 -15.75 2.89 -7.08
CA ALA A 50 -15.66 3.00 -8.54
C ALA A 50 -15.08 4.35 -9.03
N VAL A 51 -15.29 5.44 -8.28
CA VAL A 51 -14.77 6.78 -8.61
C VAL A 51 -13.24 6.88 -8.45
N ALA A 52 -12.66 6.12 -7.52
CA ALA A 52 -11.20 6.08 -7.31
C ALA A 52 -10.48 5.14 -8.30
N ASN A 53 -11.23 4.22 -8.91
CA ASN A 53 -10.71 3.27 -9.88
C ASN A 53 -10.69 3.86 -11.31
N PRO A 54 -9.52 4.13 -11.91
CA PRO A 54 -9.41 4.65 -13.27
C PRO A 54 -9.82 3.63 -14.36
N LEU A 55 -10.10 2.38 -13.99
CA LEU A 55 -10.46 1.26 -14.84
C LEU A 55 -11.86 0.70 -14.47
N SER A 56 -12.79 1.54 -14.00
CA SER A 56 -14.07 1.10 -13.41
C SER A 56 -14.89 0.11 -14.27
N ASP A 57 -14.87 0.24 -15.61
CA ASP A 57 -15.60 -0.64 -16.54
C ASP A 57 -14.72 -1.71 -17.21
N PHE A 58 -13.51 -1.93 -16.70
CA PHE A 58 -12.52 -2.83 -17.31
C PHE A 58 -12.70 -4.28 -16.88
N ASP A 59 -12.84 -5.18 -17.85
CA ASP A 59 -12.84 -6.62 -17.62
C ASP A 59 -11.40 -7.16 -17.52
N TYR A 60 -10.91 -7.24 -16.29
CA TYR A 60 -9.57 -7.76 -16.01
C TYR A 60 -9.43 -9.24 -16.36
N GLU A 61 -10.46 -10.05 -16.19
CA GLU A 61 -10.39 -11.50 -16.45
C GLU A 61 -10.21 -11.75 -17.95
N ALA A 62 -11.03 -11.11 -18.78
CA ALA A 62 -10.91 -11.20 -20.24
C ALA A 62 -9.55 -10.66 -20.71
N ALA A 63 -9.09 -9.54 -20.16
CA ALA A 63 -7.81 -8.94 -20.55
C ALA A 63 -6.62 -9.81 -20.13
N PHE A 64 -6.62 -10.38 -18.93
CA PHE A 64 -5.56 -11.27 -18.46
C PHE A 64 -5.51 -12.56 -19.28
N ASN A 65 -6.66 -13.14 -19.61
CA ASN A 65 -6.74 -14.34 -20.45
C ASN A 65 -6.28 -14.12 -21.89
N ALA A 66 -6.25 -12.87 -22.37
CA ALA A 66 -5.72 -12.52 -23.69
C ALA A 66 -4.17 -12.43 -23.73
N ILE A 67 -3.49 -12.48 -22.58
CA ILE A 67 -2.02 -12.45 -22.51
C ILE A 67 -1.46 -13.81 -22.93
N ASP A 68 -0.43 -13.81 -23.78
CA ASP A 68 0.43 -14.98 -23.94
C ASP A 68 1.26 -15.16 -22.65
N LEU A 69 0.81 -16.06 -21.77
CA LEU A 69 1.49 -16.35 -20.51
C LEU A 69 2.90 -16.92 -20.72
N GLY A 70 3.17 -17.59 -21.84
CA GLY A 70 4.50 -18.07 -22.18
C GLY A 70 5.46 -16.91 -22.44
N GLU A 71 5.02 -15.93 -23.24
CA GLU A 71 5.76 -14.70 -23.52
C GLU A 71 5.98 -13.87 -22.24
N LEU A 72 4.93 -13.67 -21.43
CA LEU A 72 5.03 -12.93 -20.17
C LEU A 72 6.04 -13.57 -19.22
N LYS A 73 6.00 -14.90 -19.07
CA LYS A 73 6.99 -15.61 -18.26
C LYS A 73 8.39 -15.49 -18.85
N ALA A 74 8.55 -15.56 -20.16
CA ALA A 74 9.85 -15.39 -20.80
C ALA A 74 10.44 -13.98 -20.55
N ASP A 75 9.63 -12.92 -20.67
CA ASP A 75 10.03 -11.55 -20.36
C ASP A 75 10.47 -11.40 -18.91
N ILE A 76 9.68 -11.92 -17.97
CA ILE A 76 10.01 -11.90 -16.54
C ILE A 76 11.34 -12.60 -16.31
N LYS A 77 11.51 -13.82 -16.85
CA LYS A 77 12.73 -14.62 -16.64
C LYS A 77 13.97 -13.96 -17.24
N HIS A 78 13.84 -13.38 -18.44
CA HIS A 78 14.91 -12.62 -19.06
C HIS A 78 15.32 -11.41 -18.21
N PHE A 79 14.32 -10.69 -17.69
CA PHE A 79 14.56 -9.55 -16.82
C PHE A 79 15.29 -9.94 -15.53
N LEU A 80 14.92 -11.06 -14.90
CA LEU A 80 15.56 -11.53 -13.66
C LEU A 80 17.08 -11.72 -13.80
N THR A 81 17.58 -12.00 -15.00
CA THR A 81 19.01 -12.17 -15.30
C THR A 81 19.64 -10.95 -16.00
N THR A 82 18.95 -9.80 -16.02
CA THR A 82 19.42 -8.58 -16.69
C THR A 82 19.65 -7.47 -15.65
N SER A 83 20.86 -7.43 -15.10
CA SER A 83 21.26 -6.45 -14.08
C SER A 83 21.15 -5.01 -14.59
N VAL A 84 20.67 -4.09 -13.74
CA VAL A 84 20.60 -2.64 -14.01
C VAL A 84 21.57 -1.87 -13.12
N SER A 85 22.13 -0.76 -13.63
CA SER A 85 23.18 -0.01 -12.95
C SER A 85 22.76 0.67 -11.65
N TRP A 86 21.50 1.10 -11.54
CA TRP A 86 20.98 1.80 -10.36
C TRP A 86 20.61 0.87 -9.20
N TRP A 87 20.52 -0.44 -9.46
CA TRP A 87 20.36 -1.47 -8.45
C TRP A 87 20.91 -2.80 -8.97
N PRO A 88 22.24 -2.99 -8.95
CA PRO A 88 22.85 -4.20 -9.51
C PRO A 88 22.31 -5.47 -8.86
N SER A 89 22.11 -6.53 -9.65
CA SER A 89 21.68 -7.83 -9.14
C SER A 89 22.82 -8.52 -8.39
N ASP A 90 22.52 -9.02 -7.20
CA ASP A 90 23.39 -9.97 -6.52
C ASP A 90 23.57 -11.23 -7.39
N TYR A 91 24.81 -11.71 -7.52
CA TYR A 91 25.15 -12.91 -8.31
C TYR A 91 24.69 -12.89 -9.79
N GLY A 92 24.39 -11.71 -10.35
CA GLY A 92 23.83 -11.61 -11.70
C GLY A 92 22.37 -12.06 -11.82
N ASN A 93 21.64 -12.21 -10.70
CA ASN A 93 20.28 -12.74 -10.70
C ASN A 93 19.39 -12.08 -9.62
N TYR A 94 18.30 -11.42 -10.03
CA TYR A 94 17.32 -10.82 -9.12
C TYR A 94 16.36 -11.83 -8.47
N ALA A 95 16.37 -13.10 -8.87
CA ALA A 95 15.41 -14.10 -8.42
C ALA A 95 15.27 -14.18 -6.88
N PRO A 96 16.34 -14.24 -6.07
CA PRO A 96 16.20 -14.30 -4.61
C PRO A 96 15.44 -13.08 -4.04
N GLN A 97 15.73 -11.89 -4.56
CA GLN A 97 15.07 -10.66 -4.14
C GLN A 97 13.59 -10.62 -4.58
N MET A 98 13.23 -11.20 -5.72
CA MET A 98 11.84 -11.28 -6.17
C MET A 98 11.02 -12.34 -5.43
N VAL A 99 11.66 -13.44 -5.01
CA VAL A 99 11.06 -14.40 -4.07
C VAL A 99 10.73 -13.69 -2.76
N ARG A 100 11.68 -12.91 -2.20
CA ARG A 100 11.43 -12.11 -0.99
C ARG A 100 10.27 -11.12 -1.18
N MET A 101 10.26 -10.33 -2.25
CA MET A 101 9.17 -9.38 -2.54
C MET A 101 7.80 -10.09 -2.54
N THR A 102 7.71 -11.24 -3.21
CA THR A 102 6.49 -12.03 -3.32
C THR A 102 6.06 -12.61 -1.98
N TRP A 103 7.01 -13.20 -1.24
CA TRP A 103 6.78 -13.69 0.12
C TRP A 103 6.26 -12.59 1.03
N HIS A 104 6.88 -11.41 1.04
CA HIS A 104 6.43 -10.27 1.85
C HIS A 104 5.07 -9.73 1.43
N ALA A 105 4.70 -9.83 0.14
CA ALA A 105 3.38 -9.43 -0.32
C ALA A 105 2.32 -10.39 0.22
N ALA A 106 2.54 -11.70 0.10
CA ALA A 106 1.59 -12.72 0.54
C ALA A 106 1.57 -12.92 2.07
N GLY A 107 2.71 -12.71 2.74
CA GLY A 107 2.94 -13.01 4.14
C GLY A 107 2.25 -12.07 5.14
N THR A 108 1.56 -11.03 4.65
CA THR A 108 0.74 -10.15 5.51
C THR A 108 -0.64 -10.74 5.83
N TYR A 109 -1.00 -11.86 5.18
CA TYR A 109 -2.29 -12.53 5.36
C TYR A 109 -2.49 -13.06 6.79
N ARG A 110 -3.72 -12.91 7.31
CA ARG A 110 -4.12 -13.41 8.63
C ARG A 110 -5.41 -14.22 8.52
N ILE A 111 -5.42 -15.41 9.13
CA ILE A 111 -6.60 -16.30 9.12
C ILE A 111 -7.76 -15.78 9.97
N ALA A 112 -7.50 -14.91 10.96
CA ALA A 112 -8.50 -14.47 11.93
C ALA A 112 -9.61 -13.62 11.31
N ASP A 113 -9.27 -12.77 10.34
CA ASP A 113 -10.21 -11.86 9.66
C ASP A 113 -10.08 -11.90 8.13
N GLY A 114 -9.18 -12.75 7.60
CA GLY A 114 -8.96 -12.92 6.17
C GLY A 114 -8.28 -11.74 5.46
N ARG A 115 -7.80 -10.73 6.21
CA ARG A 115 -7.18 -9.53 5.65
C ARG A 115 -5.69 -9.75 5.34
N GLY A 116 -5.14 -8.81 4.56
CA GLY A 116 -3.76 -8.86 4.08
C GLY A 116 -3.58 -9.80 2.89
N GLY A 117 -2.34 -10.15 2.60
CA GLY A 117 -1.94 -10.96 1.45
C GLY A 117 -1.69 -10.13 0.19
N ALA A 118 -1.40 -10.83 -0.90
CA ALA A 118 -0.99 -10.23 -2.18
C ALA A 118 -2.16 -9.94 -3.14
N GLY A 119 -3.41 -10.13 -2.71
CA GLY A 119 -4.60 -10.13 -3.57
C GLY A 119 -4.89 -8.79 -4.27
N GLU A 120 -4.46 -7.69 -3.66
CA GLU A 120 -4.82 -6.32 -4.08
C GLU A 120 -3.58 -5.44 -4.37
N ALA A 121 -2.39 -6.05 -4.38
CA ALA A 121 -1.12 -5.35 -4.54
C ALA A 121 -0.81 -4.30 -3.44
N LEU A 122 -1.39 -4.42 -2.24
CA LEU A 122 -1.26 -3.41 -1.16
C LEU A 122 0.19 -3.10 -0.75
N GLN A 123 1.16 -3.97 -1.07
CA GLN A 123 2.60 -3.69 -0.89
C GLN A 123 3.07 -2.44 -1.66
N ARG A 124 2.31 -1.94 -2.63
CA ARG A 124 2.59 -0.69 -3.35
C ARG A 124 2.12 0.58 -2.61
N PHE A 125 1.32 0.44 -1.55
CA PHE A 125 0.76 1.55 -0.79
C PHE A 125 1.29 1.57 0.65
N ALA A 126 1.20 2.74 1.29
CA ALA A 126 1.39 2.83 2.73
C ALA A 126 0.28 2.05 3.47
N PRO A 127 0.55 1.53 4.68
CA PRO A 127 1.85 1.56 5.36
C PRO A 127 2.80 0.47 4.85
N ILE A 128 2.30 -0.54 4.15
CA ILE A 128 3.03 -1.77 3.79
C ILE A 128 4.28 -1.46 2.96
N SER A 129 4.20 -0.53 2.01
CA SER A 129 5.33 -0.13 1.16
C SER A 129 6.55 0.38 1.92
N SER A 130 6.33 0.85 3.15
CA SER A 130 7.33 1.56 3.98
C SER A 130 7.58 0.86 5.31
N TRP A 131 7.05 -0.34 5.51
CA TRP A 131 7.43 -1.16 6.66
C TRP A 131 8.91 -1.47 6.64
N TRP A 132 9.51 -1.50 7.83
CA TRP A 132 10.92 -1.83 8.02
C TRP A 132 11.30 -3.14 7.32
N ASP A 133 10.48 -4.17 7.53
CA ASP A 133 10.71 -5.50 6.94
C ASP A 133 10.57 -5.51 5.41
N ASN A 134 9.91 -4.51 4.81
CA ASN A 134 9.78 -4.34 3.37
C ASN A 134 10.90 -3.49 2.75
N GLY A 135 12.01 -3.27 3.45
CA GLY A 135 13.19 -2.59 2.93
C GLY A 135 13.63 -3.13 1.57
N ASN A 136 13.96 -2.24 0.63
CA ASN A 136 14.35 -2.51 -0.75
C ASN A 136 13.28 -3.19 -1.65
N THR A 137 12.06 -3.48 -1.16
CA THR A 137 10.99 -4.00 -2.03
C THR A 137 10.46 -2.92 -3.00
N ASP A 138 10.65 -1.65 -2.67
CA ASP A 138 10.42 -0.51 -3.58
C ASP A 138 11.24 -0.64 -4.87
N LYS A 139 12.49 -1.10 -4.75
CA LYS A 139 13.37 -1.36 -5.89
C LYS A 139 12.92 -2.58 -6.67
N SER A 140 12.50 -3.66 -6.00
CA SER A 140 11.90 -4.84 -6.65
C SER A 140 10.68 -4.47 -7.50
N ARG A 141 9.76 -3.65 -6.96
CA ARG A 141 8.59 -3.17 -7.72
C ARG A 141 8.99 -2.25 -8.87
N ARG A 142 10.02 -1.41 -8.69
CA ARG A 142 10.53 -0.55 -9.76
C ARG A 142 11.20 -1.34 -10.88
N LEU A 143 11.89 -2.42 -10.54
CA LEU A 143 12.57 -3.30 -11.49
C LEU A 143 11.59 -3.96 -12.45
N ILE A 144 10.44 -4.46 -11.96
CA ILE A 144 9.41 -5.11 -12.81
C ILE A 144 8.47 -4.13 -13.53
N TRP A 145 8.60 -2.82 -13.30
CA TRP A 145 7.78 -1.80 -13.96
C TRP A 145 7.79 -1.86 -15.50
N PRO A 146 8.93 -2.09 -16.20
CA PRO A 146 8.94 -2.19 -17.66
C PRO A 146 8.04 -3.32 -18.18
N ILE A 147 7.89 -4.41 -17.42
CA ILE A 147 6.97 -5.51 -17.74
C ILE A 147 5.53 -5.03 -17.57
N LYS A 148 5.20 -4.39 -16.44
CA LYS A 148 3.88 -3.76 -16.25
C LYS A 148 3.54 -2.77 -17.37
N LYS A 149 4.53 -1.99 -17.82
CA LYS A 149 4.39 -1.04 -18.92
C LYS A 149 4.09 -1.73 -20.25
N LYS A 150 4.75 -2.87 -20.55
CA LYS A 150 4.52 -3.67 -21.77
C LYS A 150 3.11 -4.26 -21.82
N TYR A 151 2.66 -4.85 -20.71
CA TYR A 151 1.37 -5.56 -20.65
C TYR A 151 0.17 -4.67 -20.22
N GLY A 152 0.44 -3.45 -19.76
CA GLY A 152 -0.59 -2.46 -19.47
C GLY A 152 -1.64 -2.97 -18.47
N ASN A 153 -2.90 -2.65 -18.71
CA ASN A 153 -4.01 -3.00 -17.81
C ASN A 153 -4.34 -4.48 -17.79
N ALA A 154 -3.93 -5.25 -18.81
CA ALA A 154 -4.16 -6.69 -18.88
C ALA A 154 -3.40 -7.47 -17.81
N LEU A 155 -2.35 -6.87 -17.22
CA LEU A 155 -1.57 -7.46 -16.14
C LEU A 155 -1.65 -6.56 -14.90
N SER A 156 -2.30 -7.02 -13.83
CA SER A 156 -2.33 -6.29 -12.57
C SER A 156 -0.97 -6.31 -11.88
N TRP A 157 -0.70 -5.33 -11.02
CA TRP A 157 0.45 -5.38 -10.13
C TRP A 157 0.37 -6.57 -9.18
N ALA A 158 -0.84 -6.91 -8.72
CA ALA A 158 -1.06 -8.01 -7.80
C ALA A 158 -0.61 -9.35 -8.41
N ASP A 159 -1.00 -9.63 -9.65
CA ASP A 159 -0.56 -10.83 -10.35
C ASP A 159 0.91 -10.74 -10.77
N LEU A 160 1.38 -9.60 -11.27
CA LEU A 160 2.78 -9.45 -11.68
C LEU A 160 3.74 -9.71 -10.51
N MET A 161 3.47 -9.17 -9.31
CA MET A 161 4.33 -9.40 -8.15
C MET A 161 4.45 -10.89 -7.82
N VAL A 162 3.32 -11.60 -7.75
CA VAL A 162 3.31 -13.03 -7.41
C VAL A 162 3.88 -13.91 -8.53
N LEU A 163 3.53 -13.62 -9.78
CA LEU A 163 4.07 -14.33 -10.95
C LEU A 163 5.59 -14.16 -11.05
N THR A 164 6.11 -12.98 -10.72
CA THR A 164 7.57 -12.73 -10.70
C THR A 164 8.26 -13.66 -9.69
N GLY A 165 7.71 -13.82 -8.48
CA GLY A 165 8.25 -14.78 -7.50
C GLY A 165 8.20 -16.22 -8.00
N ASN A 166 7.11 -16.61 -8.68
CA ASN A 166 6.98 -17.95 -9.24
C ASN A 166 8.02 -18.22 -10.35
N CYS A 167 8.18 -17.27 -11.28
CA CYS A 167 9.22 -17.33 -12.31
C CYS A 167 10.63 -17.34 -11.72
N ALA A 168 10.86 -16.61 -10.63
CA ALA A 168 12.13 -16.61 -9.91
C ALA A 168 12.49 -18.00 -9.37
N LEU A 169 11.53 -18.70 -8.76
CA LEU A 169 11.73 -20.09 -8.32
C LEU A 169 12.03 -21.02 -9.51
N GLU A 170 11.30 -20.87 -10.62
CA GLU A 170 11.50 -21.68 -11.82
C GLU A 170 12.91 -21.53 -12.42
N ILE A 171 13.44 -20.30 -12.53
CA ILE A 171 14.79 -20.11 -13.09
C ILE A 171 15.92 -20.54 -12.14
N MET A 172 15.63 -20.62 -10.85
CA MET A 172 16.54 -21.20 -9.85
C MET A 172 16.42 -22.72 -9.74
N GLY A 173 15.64 -23.36 -10.63
CA GLY A 173 15.54 -24.81 -10.74
C GLY A 173 14.54 -25.45 -9.79
N LEU A 174 13.68 -24.68 -9.12
CA LEU A 174 12.60 -25.22 -8.29
C LEU A 174 11.31 -25.33 -9.13
N PRO A 175 10.80 -26.55 -9.36
CA PRO A 175 9.49 -26.72 -9.98
C PRO A 175 8.39 -26.17 -9.07
N THR A 176 7.52 -25.33 -9.62
CA THR A 176 6.34 -24.81 -8.91
C THR A 176 5.11 -25.63 -9.29
N TYR A 177 4.13 -25.71 -8.40
CA TYR A 177 2.90 -26.48 -8.66
C TYR A 177 2.07 -25.88 -9.80
N GLY A 178 2.12 -24.55 -9.92
CA GLY A 178 1.37 -23.79 -10.92
C GLY A 178 1.18 -22.35 -10.46
N PHE A 179 0.51 -21.56 -11.29
CA PHE A 179 0.16 -20.18 -10.98
C PHE A 179 -1.25 -19.90 -11.49
N GLY A 180 -2.06 -19.22 -10.66
CA GLY A 180 -3.36 -18.69 -11.05
C GLY A 180 -3.34 -17.16 -10.96
N GLY A 181 -3.71 -16.51 -12.06
CA GLY A 181 -3.97 -15.07 -12.10
C GLY A 181 -5.41 -14.73 -11.69
N GLY A 182 -5.78 -13.46 -11.84
CA GLY A 182 -7.12 -12.95 -11.54
C GLY A 182 -7.18 -11.94 -10.38
N ARG A 183 -6.03 -11.58 -9.79
CA ARG A 183 -5.95 -10.57 -8.73
C ARG A 183 -6.16 -9.19 -9.32
N ARG A 184 -7.08 -8.40 -8.76
CA ARG A 184 -7.35 -7.03 -9.19
C ARG A 184 -6.55 -6.06 -8.33
N ASP A 185 -6.05 -4.99 -8.94
CA ASP A 185 -5.34 -3.94 -8.19
C ASP A 185 -6.32 -3.07 -7.40
N ALA A 186 -6.03 -2.81 -6.12
CA ALA A 186 -6.68 -1.73 -5.37
C ALA A 186 -6.09 -0.37 -5.75
N TRP A 187 -6.84 0.73 -5.66
CA TRP A 187 -6.39 2.07 -6.07
C TRP A 187 -6.10 3.00 -4.89
N GLU A 188 -6.54 2.60 -3.70
CA GLU A 188 -6.33 3.31 -2.45
C GLU A 188 -5.53 2.46 -1.45
N ALA A 189 -4.85 3.14 -0.53
CA ALA A 189 -4.17 2.48 0.58
C ALA A 189 -5.16 1.79 1.53
N ASP A 190 -4.71 0.73 2.20
CA ASP A 190 -5.54 0.07 3.20
C ASP A 190 -5.50 0.74 4.58
N ASP A 191 -6.58 1.43 4.95
CA ASP A 191 -6.75 2.11 6.24
C ASP A 191 -7.80 1.45 7.18
N ALA A 192 -8.28 0.24 6.84
CA ALA A 192 -9.24 -0.55 7.61
C ALA A 192 -8.55 -1.67 8.38
N THR A 193 -7.44 -2.17 7.85
CA THR A 193 -6.74 -3.27 8.51
C THR A 193 -6.10 -2.80 9.81
N TYR A 194 -6.51 -3.46 10.90
CA TYR A 194 -5.91 -3.30 12.20
C TYR A 194 -4.56 -4.02 12.25
N TRP A 195 -3.47 -3.28 12.02
CA TRP A 195 -2.11 -3.80 12.09
C TRP A 195 -1.54 -3.87 13.50
N GLY A 196 -2.19 -3.23 14.47
CA GLY A 196 -1.84 -3.25 15.89
C GLY A 196 -2.08 -1.92 16.61
N PRO A 197 -2.04 -1.92 17.95
CA PRO A 197 -2.23 -0.72 18.78
C PRO A 197 -0.99 0.19 18.82
N GLU A 198 0.13 -0.24 18.22
CA GLU A 198 1.37 0.53 18.19
C GLU A 198 1.28 1.74 17.25
N TYR A 199 1.10 2.95 17.80
CA TYR A 199 1.07 4.21 17.03
C TYR A 199 2.36 5.04 17.16
N ILE A 200 2.94 5.50 16.04
CA ILE A 200 4.15 6.34 16.03
C ILE A 200 3.79 7.71 15.50
N ASP A 201 4.20 8.73 16.25
CA ASP A 201 4.20 10.08 15.74
C ASP A 201 5.40 10.27 14.80
N ASN A 202 5.15 10.11 13.51
CA ASN A 202 6.16 10.31 12.47
C ASN A 202 6.63 11.77 12.36
N SER A 203 6.01 12.73 13.06
CA SER A 203 6.48 14.13 13.09
C SER A 203 7.61 14.37 14.09
N ASN A 204 7.80 13.46 15.06
CA ASN A 204 8.88 13.52 16.04
C ASN A 204 9.27 12.10 16.52
N PRO A 205 9.94 11.29 15.67
CA PRO A 205 10.32 9.94 16.06
C PRO A 205 11.50 9.95 17.05
N ASP A 206 11.31 9.33 18.22
CA ASP A 206 12.37 9.23 19.26
C ASP A 206 13.56 8.36 18.82
N SER A 207 13.32 7.35 17.98
CA SER A 207 14.36 6.52 17.36
C SER A 207 13.84 5.84 16.08
N PHE A 208 14.76 5.42 15.21
CA PHE A 208 14.41 4.64 14.02
C PHE A 208 13.74 3.30 14.40
N ASP A 209 14.19 2.69 15.51
CA ASP A 209 13.68 1.40 16.00
C ASP A 209 12.33 1.50 16.73
N ALA A 210 11.81 2.72 16.94
CA ALA A 210 10.51 2.94 17.58
C ALA A 210 9.36 2.25 16.81
N MET A 211 9.55 1.97 15.51
CA MET A 211 8.66 1.17 14.64
C MET A 211 8.58 -0.31 14.98
N VAL A 212 9.60 -0.88 15.63
CA VAL A 212 9.77 -2.34 15.72
C VAL A 212 9.79 -2.84 17.17
N MET A 213 10.18 -2.00 18.13
CA MET A 213 10.49 -2.42 19.51
C MET A 213 9.33 -2.24 20.51
N ARG A 214 8.10 -2.57 20.12
CA ARG A 214 6.92 -2.29 20.95
C ARG A 214 6.24 -3.55 21.44
N ASN A 215 6.37 -3.78 22.74
CA ASN A 215 5.83 -4.96 23.42
C ASN A 215 4.38 -4.76 23.88
N LYS A 216 3.58 -3.91 23.20
CA LYS A 216 2.19 -3.67 23.60
C LYS A 216 1.30 -4.90 23.43
N ARG A 217 1.70 -5.84 22.58
CA ARG A 217 1.00 -7.09 22.26
C ARG A 217 1.37 -8.30 23.12
N TRP A 218 2.45 -8.24 23.89
CA TRP A 218 3.10 -9.47 24.36
C TRP A 218 3.06 -9.57 25.89
N THR A 219 2.19 -10.44 26.40
CA THR A 219 2.24 -10.94 27.78
C THR A 219 2.20 -12.47 27.76
N GLY A 220 3.18 -13.12 28.41
CA GLY A 220 3.32 -14.58 28.45
C GLY A 220 4.37 -15.13 27.46
N GLU A 221 4.63 -16.44 27.53
CA GLU A 221 5.57 -17.15 26.66
C GLU A 221 4.84 -17.83 25.48
N PRO A 222 5.51 -18.07 24.33
CA PRO A 222 4.93 -18.82 23.22
C PRO A 222 4.43 -20.20 23.66
N GLY A 223 3.12 -20.42 23.63
CA GLY A 223 2.47 -21.66 24.05
C GLY A 223 1.59 -21.55 25.30
N ASP A 224 1.56 -20.39 25.97
CA ASP A 224 0.69 -20.16 27.12
C ASP A 224 -0.80 -20.03 26.73
N ALA A 225 -1.69 -20.53 27.59
CA ALA A 225 -3.15 -20.42 27.41
C ALA A 225 -3.67 -18.98 27.42
N SER A 226 -2.90 -18.05 28.00
CA SER A 226 -3.16 -16.61 28.04
C SER A 226 -2.25 -15.83 27.09
N TYR A 227 -1.61 -16.48 26.12
CA TYR A 227 -0.92 -15.80 25.04
C TYR A 227 -1.96 -15.06 24.19
N GLN A 228 -2.35 -13.88 24.67
CA GLN A 228 -3.31 -12.99 24.05
C GLN A 228 -2.54 -11.88 23.35
N LEU A 229 -2.82 -11.74 22.06
CA LEU A 229 -2.15 -10.80 21.17
C LEU A 229 -2.72 -9.38 21.27
N GLU A 230 -3.78 -9.16 22.04
CA GLU A 230 -4.48 -7.87 22.17
C GLU A 230 -5.09 -7.76 23.59
N GLN A 231 -4.73 -6.72 24.35
CA GLN A 231 -5.52 -6.19 25.47
C GLN A 231 -6.25 -4.93 25.00
#